data_AF-A0A4R5N783-F1
#
_entry.id   AF-A0A4R5N783-F1
#
_cell.length_a   1.000
_cell.length_b   1.000
_cell.length_c   1.000
_cell.angle_alpha   90.00
_cell.angle_beta   90.00
_cell.angle_gamma   90.00
#
_symmetry.space_group_name_H-M   'P 1'
#
loop_
_entity.id
_entity.type
_entity.pdbx_description
1 polymer ?
#
loop_
_entity_poly.entity_id
_entity_poly.type
_entity_poly.pdbx_seq_one_letter_code
_entity_poly.pdbx_strand_id
1 'polypeptide(L)' 'MTSSTEHPQLWPRWLKRSQAHKYAGVADNTFINYYVKTGRVKAYPTDHGVRYDSQEIDEAIKHYYG' A
#
# COMPACT_ATOMS: atom_id res chain seq x y z
N MET A 1 22.49 10.78 -1.98
CA MET A 1 21.50 10.43 -3.03
C MET A 1 20.59 9.39 -2.40
N THR A 2 19.30 9.70 -2.30
CA THR A 2 18.30 8.93 -1.53
C THR A 2 18.19 7.51 -2.03
N SER A 3 18.32 6.54 -1.12
CA SER A 3 18.19 5.10 -1.38
C SER A 3 16.81 4.79 -1.98
N SER A 4 16.73 4.75 -3.30
CA SER A 4 15.65 4.08 -4.01
C SER A 4 15.87 2.59 -3.81
N THR A 5 15.22 2.00 -2.81
CA THR A 5 14.98 0.56 -2.80
C THR A 5 14.05 0.28 -3.98
N GLU A 6 14.64 0.10 -5.15
CA GLU A 6 13.94 -0.29 -6.37
C GLU A 6 13.36 -1.69 -6.13
N HIS A 7 12.10 -1.76 -5.69
CA HIS A 7 11.31 -2.97 -5.87
C HIS A 7 11.25 -3.19 -7.38
N PRO A 8 11.82 -4.29 -7.91
CA PRO A 8 11.96 -4.48 -9.35
C PRO A 8 10.59 -4.43 -10.01
N GLN A 9 10.32 -3.32 -10.71
CA GLN A 9 9.36 -3.13 -11.82
C GLN A 9 8.22 -4.16 -11.96
N LEU A 10 7.37 -4.39 -10.95
CA LEU A 10 6.24 -5.35 -11.08
C LEU A 10 4.88 -4.83 -10.60
N TRP A 11 4.85 -3.78 -9.80
CA TRP A 11 3.59 -3.26 -9.25
C TRP A 11 3.31 -1.84 -9.77
N PRO A 12 2.08 -1.57 -10.27
CA PRO A 12 1.69 -0.21 -10.62
C PRO A 12 1.55 0.63 -9.34
N ARG A 13 1.70 1.95 -9.45
CA ARG A 13 1.49 2.88 -8.32
C ARG A 13 0.10 2.72 -7.69
N TRP A 14 -0.93 2.61 -8.53
CA TRP A 14 -2.32 2.51 -8.09
C TRP A 14 -2.79 1.05 -8.00
N LEU A 15 -2.76 0.52 -6.79
CA LEU A 15 -3.06 -0.88 -6.51
C LEU A 15 -4.54 -1.08 -6.20
N LYS A 16 -5.13 -2.16 -6.70
CA LYS A 16 -6.42 -2.67 -6.17
C LYS A 16 -6.19 -3.26 -4.78
N ARG A 17 -7.25 -3.40 -3.97
CA ARG A 17 -7.16 -4.07 -2.65
C ARG A 17 -6.44 -5.41 -2.69
N SER A 18 -6.79 -6.28 -3.66
CA SER A 18 -6.19 -7.62 -3.87
C SER A 18 -4.71 -7.59 -4.25
N GLN A 19 -4.19 -6.43 -4.68
CA GLN A 19 -2.78 -6.20 -4.98
C GLN A 19 -2.10 -5.53 -3.79
N ALA A 20 -2.74 -4.55 -3.16
CA ALA A 20 -2.21 -3.76 -2.06
C ALA A 20 -1.86 -4.61 -0.83
N HIS A 21 -2.71 -5.56 -0.42
CA HIS A 21 -2.39 -6.42 0.71
C HIS A 21 -1.19 -7.35 0.41
N LYS A 22 -1.03 -7.79 -0.85
CA LYS A 22 0.10 -8.62 -1.29
C LYS A 22 1.38 -7.80 -1.35
N TYR A 23 1.29 -6.58 -1.86
CA TYR A 23 2.39 -5.62 -1.88
C TYR A 23 2.89 -5.32 -0.48
N ALA A 24 1.96 -5.10 0.47
CA ALA A 24 2.29 -4.91 1.88
C ALA A 24 2.74 -6.18 2.62
N GLY A 25 2.70 -7.34 1.97
CA GLY A 25 3.10 -8.61 2.59
C GLY A 25 2.19 -9.09 3.73
N VAL A 26 0.92 -8.68 3.75
CA VAL A 26 -0.03 -8.99 4.83
C VAL A 26 -1.33 -9.62 4.32
N ALA A 27 -2.10 -10.21 5.24
CA ALA A 27 -3.45 -10.67 4.96
C ALA A 27 -4.36 -9.47 4.61
N ASP A 28 -5.35 -9.71 3.75
CA ASP A 28 -6.28 -8.68 3.28
C ASP A 28 -7.04 -7.97 4.43
N ASN A 29 -7.51 -8.72 5.41
CA ASN A 29 -8.15 -8.15 6.60
C ASN A 29 -7.18 -7.30 7.44
N THR A 30 -5.91 -7.72 7.53
CA THR A 30 -4.88 -6.96 8.24
C THR A 30 -4.62 -5.63 7.53
N PHE A 31 -4.52 -5.66 6.19
CA PHE A 31 -4.36 -4.44 5.40
C PHE A 31 -5.49 -3.44 5.66
N ILE A 32 -6.76 -3.87 5.59
CA ILE A 32 -7.89 -2.97 5.86
C ILE A 32 -7.90 -2.45 7.30
N ASN A 33 -7.75 -3.32 8.29
CA ASN A 33 -7.92 -2.92 9.69
C ASN A 33 -6.75 -2.09 10.22
N TYR A 34 -5.52 -2.35 9.79
CA TYR A 34 -4.32 -1.73 10.37
C TYR A 34 -3.66 -0.69 9.47
N TYR A 35 -3.93 -0.68 8.16
CA TYR A 35 -3.39 0.34 7.25
C TYR A 35 -4.47 1.33 6.84
N VAL A 36 -5.64 0.84 6.41
CA VAL A 36 -6.69 1.72 5.87
C VAL A 36 -7.50 2.38 6.98
N LYS A 37 -8.06 1.62 7.92
CA LYS A 37 -8.90 2.15 9.00
C LYS A 37 -8.15 3.04 10.00
N THR A 38 -6.84 2.82 10.14
CA THR A 38 -5.96 3.66 10.98
C THR A 38 -5.51 4.93 10.28
N GLY A 39 -5.87 5.12 9.00
CA GLY A 39 -5.52 6.30 8.22
C GLY A 39 -4.08 6.32 7.70
N ARG A 40 -3.33 5.21 7.85
CA ARG A 40 -1.94 5.11 7.37
C ARG A 40 -1.86 5.02 5.84
N VAL A 41 -2.87 4.42 5.21
CA VAL A 41 -3.02 4.33 3.75
C VAL A 41 -4.42 4.78 3.39
N LYS A 42 -4.54 5.68 2.43
CA LYS A 42 -5.84 6.19 1.99
C LYS A 42 -6.46 5.29 0.92
N ALA A 43 -7.78 5.17 1.01
CA ALA A 43 -8.61 4.57 -0.03
C ALA A 43 -9.04 5.66 -1.01
N TYR A 44 -8.54 5.59 -2.24
CA TYR A 44 -8.88 6.54 -3.31
C TYR A 44 -10.00 5.96 -4.19
N PRO A 45 -11.25 6.47 -4.10
CA PRO A 45 -12.31 6.04 -4.99
C PRO A 45 -12.01 6.53 -6.42
N THR A 46 -12.15 5.62 -7.40
CA THR A 46 -12.03 5.90 -8.83
C THR A 46 -13.23 5.31 -9.57
N ASP A 47 -13.43 5.68 -10.83
CA ASP A 47 -14.50 5.13 -11.68
C ASP A 47 -14.43 3.59 -11.82
N HIS A 48 -13.26 3.01 -11.57
CA HIS A 48 -13.01 1.57 -11.62
C HIS A 48 -12.88 0.91 -10.23
N GLY A 49 -13.38 1.57 -9.19
CA GLY A 49 -13.34 1.11 -7.80
C GLY A 49 -12.22 1.75 -6.97
N VAL A 50 -12.00 1.24 -5.76
CA VAL A 50 -11.02 1.83 -4.82
C VAL A 50 -9.60 1.43 -5.19
N ARG A 51 -8.69 2.41 -5.18
CA ARG A 51 -7.24 2.25 -5.37
C ARG A 51 -6.47 2.70 -4.14
N TYR A 52 -5.27 2.16 -3.98
CA TYR A 52 -4.34 2.47 -2.91
C TYR A 52 -2.99 2.85 -3.53
N ASP A 53 -2.34 3.89 -3.00
CA ASP A 53 -1.03 4.33 -3.48
C ASP A 53 0.08 3.45 -2.90
N SER A 54 0.89 2.83 -3.75
CA SER A 54 2.03 2.01 -3.33
C SER A 54 3.04 2.80 -2.50
N GLN A 55 3.19 4.12 -2.72
CA GLN A 55 4.09 4.96 -1.94
C GLN A 55 3.60 5.16 -0.50
N GLU A 56 2.30 5.39 -0.30
CA GLU A 56 1.72 5.46 1.06
C GLU A 56 1.85 4.12 1.77
N ILE A 57 1.74 3.02 1.04
CA ILE A 57 1.94 1.67 1.59
C ILE A 57 3.41 1.47 2.01
N ASP A 58 4.38 1.88 1.18
CA ASP A 58 5.81 1.82 1.53
C ASP A 58 6.13 2.65 2.78
N GLU A 59 5.59 3.87 2.86
CA GLU A 59 5.72 4.72 4.03
C GLU A 59 5.12 4.05 5.27
N ALA A 60 3.91 3.51 5.16
CA ALA A 60 3.25 2.82 6.25
C ALA A 60 4.02 1.58 6.73
N ILE A 61 4.67 0.83 5.82
CA ILE A 61 5.53 -0.32 6.17
C ILE A 61 6.79 0.14 6.89
N LYS A 62 7.46 1.18 6.39
CA LYS A 62 8.67 1.73 7.02
C LYS A 62 8.40 2.21 8.44
N HIS A 63 7.28 2.88 8.66
CA HIS A 63 6.85 3.35 9.98
C HIS A 63 6.32 2.23 10.91
N TYR A 64 6.08 1.02 10.41
CA TYR A 64 5.61 -0.10 11.24
C TYR A 64 6.75 -0.80 12.01
N TYR A 65 7.98 -0.71 11.52
CA TYR A 65 9.16 -1.41 12.07
C TYR A 65 10.25 -0.48 12.64
N GLY A 66 10.01 0.84 12.67
CA GLY A 66 10.91 1.83 13.28
C GLY A 66 10.32 2.42 14.54
#